data_AF-A0A972KU44-F1
#
_entry.id   AF-A0A972KU44-F1
#
_cell.length_a   1.000
_cell.length_b   1.000
_cell.length_c   1.000
_cell.angle_alpha   90.00
_cell.angle_beta   90.00
_cell.angle_gamma   90.00
#
_symmetry.space_group_name_H-M   'P 1'
#
loop_
_entity.id
_entity.type
_entity.pdbx_description
1 polymer ?
#
loop_
_entity_poly.entity_id
_entity_poly.type
_entity_poly.pdbx_seq_one_letter_code
_entity_poly.pdbx_strand_id
1 'polypeptide(L)'
;MSIKIGIDVGGTFTDFLVAAEGREPRIFKVLSTPEDPSIGLINGLEEIAASMDMPLGELAKTISTIVHGTTVTTNATLTNNGARTGLLTTHGLRDALEMRRGIREEQYNNRYRNVPPLVPRYLRAGVRER
;
A
#
# COMPACT_ATOMS: atom_id res chain seq x y z
N MET A 1 -26.36 13.79 6.39
CA MET A 1 -25.24 13.62 7.35
C MET A 1 -24.00 13.31 6.54
N SER A 2 -22.88 13.91 6.89
CA SER A 2 -21.61 13.74 6.19
C SER A 2 -20.71 12.88 7.06
N ILE A 3 -20.46 11.63 6.66
CA ILE A 3 -19.56 10.73 7.40
C ILE A 3 -18.19 10.66 6.73
N LYS A 4 -17.15 10.51 7.55
CA LYS A 4 -15.77 10.30 7.12
C LYS A 4 -15.34 8.91 7.57
N ILE A 5 -14.66 8.17 6.71
CA ILE A 5 -14.18 6.82 7.01
C ILE A 5 -12.66 6.77 6.85
N GLY A 6 -11.96 6.44 7.93
CA GLY A 6 -10.57 5.98 7.87
C GLY A 6 -10.55 4.47 7.70
N ILE A 7 -9.68 3.96 6.83
CA ILE A 7 -9.52 2.53 6.55
C ILE A 7 -8.03 2.20 6.67
N ASP A 8 -7.70 1.11 7.36
CA ASP A 8 -6.37 0.52 7.37
C ASP A 8 -6.43 -0.95 6.95
N VAL A 9 -5.99 -1.23 5.74
CA VAL A 9 -5.93 -2.59 5.19
C VAL A 9 -4.60 -3.23 5.60
N GLY A 10 -4.68 -4.11 6.60
CA GLY A 10 -3.59 -4.95 7.07
C GLY A 10 -3.57 -6.34 6.40
N GLY A 11 -2.60 -7.17 6.79
CA GLY A 11 -2.50 -8.55 6.31
C GLY A 11 -3.54 -9.49 6.93
N THR A 12 -3.87 -9.31 8.20
CA THR A 12 -4.84 -10.18 8.92
C THR A 12 -6.21 -9.54 9.02
N PHE A 13 -6.26 -8.23 9.28
CA PHE A 13 -7.49 -7.48 9.51
C PHE A 13 -7.50 -6.20 8.70
N THR A 14 -8.70 -5.78 8.32
CA THR A 14 -8.98 -4.44 7.81
C THR A 14 -9.76 -3.68 8.88
N ASP A 15 -9.17 -2.58 9.35
CA ASP A 15 -9.69 -1.74 10.42
C ASP A 15 -10.37 -0.49 9.83
N PHE A 16 -11.49 -0.10 10.42
CA PHE A 16 -12.25 1.08 10.00
C PHE A 16 -12.53 2.01 11.17
N LEU A 17 -12.43 3.31 10.93
CA LEU A 17 -12.84 4.37 11.84
C LEU A 17 -13.89 5.24 11.15
N VAL A 18 -15.13 5.19 11.64
CA VAL A 18 -16.25 5.99 11.14
C VAL A 18 -16.43 7.21 12.05
N ALA A 19 -16.27 8.40 11.49
CA ALA A 19 -16.44 9.67 12.18
C ALA A 19 -17.57 10.48 11.54
N ALA A 20 -18.40 11.08 12.39
CA ALA A 20 -19.47 11.99 12.00
C ALA A 20 -19.51 13.17 12.96
N GLU A 21 -19.86 14.35 12.46
CA GLU A 21 -19.94 15.55 13.29
C GLU A 21 -20.97 15.38 14.42
N GLY A 22 -20.57 15.74 15.66
CA GLY A 22 -21.43 15.64 16.84
C GLY A 22 -21.72 14.22 17.32
N ARG A 23 -20.98 13.21 16.83
CA ARG A 23 -21.10 11.81 17.27
C ARG A 23 -19.73 11.25 17.67
N GLU A 24 -19.74 10.36 18.64
CA GLU A 24 -18.54 9.59 19.00
C GLU A 24 -18.10 8.71 17.80
N PRO A 25 -16.78 8.63 17.52
CA PRO A 25 -16.28 7.74 16.48
C PRO A 25 -16.60 6.28 16.76
N ARG A 26 -16.86 5.51 15.71
CA ARG A 26 -17.12 4.07 15.78
C ARG A 26 -16.01 3.30 15.07
N ILE A 27 -15.61 2.17 15.64
CA ILE A 27 -14.55 1.31 15.09
C ILE A 27 -15.18 0.00 14.61
N PHE A 28 -14.74 -0.47 13.45
CA PHE A 28 -15.11 -1.78 12.90
C PHE A 28 -13.85 -2.52 12.48
N LYS A 29 -13.90 -3.84 12.53
CA LYS A 29 -12.76 -4.71 12.22
C LYS A 29 -13.26 -5.97 11.55
N VAL A 30 -12.77 -6.21 10.34
CA VAL A 30 -13.09 -7.41 9.57
C VAL A 30 -11.81 -8.16 9.22
N LEU A 31 -11.94 -9.45 8.91
CA LEU A 31 -10.82 -10.22 8.37
C LEU A 31 -10.41 -9.64 7.01
N SER A 32 -9.10 -9.49 6.80
CA SER A 32 -8.55 -9.16 5.48
C SER A 32 -8.69 -10.35 4.53
N THR A 33 -8.71 -10.04 3.25
CA THR A 33 -8.66 -11.03 2.17
C THR A 33 -7.39 -10.78 1.37
N PRO A 34 -6.25 -11.43 1.69
CA PRO A 34 -4.96 -11.10 1.10
C PRO A 34 -4.89 -11.28 -0.41
N GLU A 35 -5.66 -12.23 -0.95
CA GLU A 35 -5.74 -12.51 -2.38
C GLU A 35 -6.44 -11.37 -3.14
N ASP A 36 -7.41 -10.72 -2.50
CA ASP A 36 -8.12 -9.56 -3.02
C ASP A 36 -8.59 -8.66 -1.86
N PRO A 37 -7.78 -7.65 -1.49
CA PRO A 37 -8.10 -6.75 -0.39
C PRO A 37 -9.40 -5.95 -0.57
N SER A 38 -9.92 -5.85 -1.80
CA SER A 38 -11.20 -5.18 -2.05
C SER A 38 -12.37 -5.91 -1.39
N ILE A 39 -12.29 -7.24 -1.26
CA ILE A 39 -13.32 -8.05 -0.61
C ILE A 39 -13.43 -7.69 0.87
N GLY A 40 -12.30 -7.68 1.59
CA GLY A 40 -12.26 -7.27 3.00
C GLY A 40 -12.76 -5.84 3.20
N LEU A 41 -12.42 -4.93 2.28
CA LEU A 41 -12.89 -3.55 2.30
C LEU A 41 -14.42 -3.46 2.17
N ILE A 42 -15.01 -4.17 1.19
CA ILE A 42 -16.46 -4.16 0.95
C ILE A 42 -17.20 -4.79 2.13
N ASN A 43 -16.73 -5.92 2.65
CA ASN A 43 -17.32 -6.58 3.83
C ASN A 43 -17.41 -5.63 5.04
N GLY A 44 -16.35 -4.86 5.29
CA GLY A 44 -16.36 -3.88 6.38
C GLY A 44 -17.34 -2.73 6.15
N LEU A 45 -17.48 -2.25 4.90
CA LEU A 45 -18.50 -1.26 4.57
C LEU A 45 -19.93 -1.80 4.71
N GLU A 46 -20.16 -3.07 4.38
CA GLU A 46 -21.44 -3.74 4.60
C GLU A 46 -21.76 -3.87 6.09
N GLU A 47 -20.78 -4.24 6.93
CA GLU A 47 -20.98 -4.30 8.39
C GLU A 47 -21.28 -2.91 8.99
N ILE A 48 -20.59 -1.86 8.52
CA ILE A 48 -20.89 -0.47 8.89
C ILE A 48 -22.33 -0.12 8.52
N ALA A 49 -22.75 -0.42 7.28
CA ALA A 49 -24.09 -0.13 6.78
C ALA A 49 -25.18 -0.86 7.58
N ALA A 50 -24.98 -2.15 7.85
CA ALA A 50 -25.86 -2.97 8.67
C ALA A 50 -26.00 -2.40 10.09
N SER A 51 -24.90 -1.91 10.68
CA SER A 51 -24.92 -1.30 12.01
C SER A 51 -25.61 0.09 12.08
N MET A 52 -26.07 0.60 10.94
CA MET A 52 -26.83 1.84 10.78
C MET A 52 -28.22 1.56 10.17
N ASP A 53 -28.63 0.29 10.11
CA ASP A 53 -29.92 -0.17 9.57
C ASP A 53 -30.21 0.36 8.16
N MET A 54 -29.18 0.42 7.30
CA MET A 54 -29.32 0.91 5.92
C MET A 54 -28.54 0.07 4.91
N PRO A 55 -29.00 0.03 3.64
CA PRO A 55 -28.25 -0.63 2.59
C PRO A 55 -26.95 0.13 2.27
N LEU A 56 -25.92 -0.59 1.82
CA LEU A 56 -24.60 -0.03 1.48
C LEU A 56 -24.70 1.14 0.49
N GLY A 57 -25.61 1.07 -0.49
CA GLY A 57 -25.81 2.14 -1.47
C GLY A 57 -26.29 3.46 -0.86
N GLU A 58 -27.08 3.42 0.22
CA GLU A 58 -27.48 4.62 0.96
C GLU A 58 -26.36 5.12 1.87
N LEU A 59 -25.64 4.23 2.54
CA LEU A 59 -24.44 4.59 3.29
C LEU A 59 -23.45 5.35 2.40
N ALA A 60 -23.16 4.83 1.20
CA ALA A 60 -22.22 5.41 0.26
C ALA A 60 -22.54 6.87 -0.09
N LYS A 61 -23.82 7.23 -0.22
CA LYS A 61 -24.26 8.61 -0.48
C LYS A 61 -23.98 9.57 0.68
N THR A 62 -23.83 9.06 1.90
CA THR A 62 -23.54 9.86 3.09
C THR A 62 -22.05 10.07 3.33
N ILE A 63 -21.18 9.31 2.67
CA ILE A 63 -19.73 9.38 2.84
C ILE A 63 -19.20 10.59 2.07
N SER A 64 -18.63 11.55 2.79
CA SER A 64 -17.95 12.70 2.17
C SER A 64 -16.46 12.48 1.94
N THR A 65 -15.86 11.56 2.68
CA THR A 65 -14.40 11.33 2.63
C THR A 65 -14.06 9.91 3.03
N ILE A 66 -13.17 9.29 2.26
CA ILE A 66 -12.49 8.04 2.61
C ILE A 66 -10.99 8.33 2.65
N VAL A 67 -10.35 8.01 3.78
CA VAL A 67 -8.90 8.00 3.93
C VAL A 67 -8.46 6.53 3.97
N HIS A 68 -7.89 6.05 2.87
CA HIS A 68 -7.51 4.65 2.71
C HIS A 68 -6.00 4.47 2.93
N GLY A 69 -5.64 3.89 4.07
CA GLY A 69 -4.30 3.39 4.39
C GLY A 69 -4.20 1.89 4.10
N THR A 70 -3.05 1.45 3.60
CA THR A 70 -2.79 0.02 3.35
C THR A 70 -1.33 -0.31 3.53
N THR A 71 -1.06 -1.53 3.99
CA THR A 71 0.29 -2.10 4.10
C THR A 71 0.69 -2.93 2.88
N VAL A 72 -0.21 -3.14 1.91
CA VAL A 72 0.02 -3.99 0.73
C VAL A 72 1.27 -3.56 -0.05
N THR A 73 1.43 -2.27 -0.32
CA THR A 73 2.58 -1.74 -1.08
C THR A 73 3.91 -1.95 -0.36
N THR A 74 3.93 -1.71 0.95
CA THR A 74 5.13 -1.90 1.78
C THR A 74 5.49 -3.38 1.84
N ASN A 75 4.51 -4.26 2.06
CA ASN A 75 4.73 -5.71 2.08
C ASN A 75 5.20 -6.24 0.72
N ALA A 76 4.65 -5.75 -0.40
CA ALA A 76 5.13 -6.10 -1.73
C ALA A 76 6.59 -5.71 -1.95
N THR A 77 7.02 -4.56 -1.42
CA THR A 77 8.43 -4.11 -1.49
C THR A 77 9.34 -4.97 -0.63
N LEU A 78 8.94 -5.25 0.62
CA LEU A 78 9.73 -6.05 1.57
C LEU A 78 9.88 -7.52 1.13
N THR A 79 8.84 -8.09 0.53
CA THR A 79 8.82 -9.49 0.08
C THR A 79 9.25 -9.66 -1.37
N ASN A 80 9.57 -8.56 -2.06
CA ASN A 80 9.90 -8.53 -3.48
C ASN A 80 8.81 -9.19 -4.36
N ASN A 81 7.55 -9.07 -3.95
CA ASN A 81 6.37 -9.60 -4.63
C ASN A 81 5.70 -8.53 -5.50
N GLY A 82 6.51 -7.82 -6.29
CA GLY A 82 6.07 -6.81 -7.23
C GLY A 82 5.99 -7.33 -8.66
N ALA A 83 5.53 -6.48 -9.58
CA ALA A 83 5.55 -6.81 -11.00
C ALA A 83 6.98 -6.93 -11.54
N ARG A 84 7.18 -7.83 -12.51
CA ARG A 84 8.44 -7.93 -13.24
C ARG A 84 8.71 -6.62 -13.98
N THR A 85 9.76 -5.91 -13.57
CA THR A 85 10.06 -4.55 -14.03
C THR A 85 11.36 -4.50 -14.82
N GLY A 86 11.38 -3.72 -15.90
CA GLY A 86 12.59 -3.35 -16.63
C GLY A 86 12.98 -1.90 -16.37
N LEU A 87 14.28 -1.59 -16.42
CA LEU A 87 14.79 -0.24 -16.21
C LEU A 87 15.49 0.27 -17.46
N LEU A 88 15.04 1.42 -17.97
CA LEU A 88 15.75 2.18 -18.99
C LEU A 88 16.56 3.29 -18.32
N THR A 89 17.82 3.42 -18.73
CA THR A 89 18.76 4.42 -18.22
C THR A 89 19.46 5.08 -19.39
N THR A 90 20.08 6.25 -19.19
CA THR A 90 21.03 6.79 -20.16
C THR A 90 22.15 5.78 -20.42
N HIS A 91 22.60 5.69 -21.67
CA HIS A 91 23.68 4.78 -22.05
C HIS A 91 24.92 4.99 -21.16
N GLY A 92 25.45 3.88 -20.60
CA GLY A 92 26.54 3.91 -19.62
C GLY A 92 26.10 3.97 -18.15
N LEU A 93 24.83 4.22 -17.84
CA LEU A 93 24.32 4.37 -16.46
C LEU A 93 23.47 3.19 -15.95
N ARG A 94 23.39 2.08 -16.68
CA ARG A 94 22.55 0.91 -16.32
C ARG A 94 22.91 0.24 -14.98
N ASP A 95 24.07 0.57 -14.41
CA ASP A 95 24.58 0.02 -13.15
C ASP A 95 24.39 0.97 -11.96
N ALA A 96 23.68 2.09 -12.13
CA ALA A 96 23.41 3.05 -11.06
C ALA A 96 22.79 2.42 -9.80
N LEU A 97 21.93 1.41 -9.96
CA LEU A 97 21.34 0.69 -8.82
C LEU A 97 22.37 -0.12 -8.02
N GLU A 98 23.42 -0.64 -8.66
CA GLU A 98 24.50 -1.36 -7.95
C GLU A 98 25.42 -0.39 -7.21
N MET A 99 25.63 0.80 -7.79
CA MET A 99 26.48 1.83 -7.24
C MET A 99 25.91 2.45 -5.95
N ARG A 100 24.59 2.38 -5.74
CA ARG A 100 23.90 2.79 -4.50
C ARG A 100 24.32 4.17 -4.02
N ARG A 101 24.11 5.18 -4.88
CA ARG A 101 24.40 6.56 -4.51
C ARG A 101 23.47 6.96 -3.34
N GLY A 102 24.00 6.95 -2.11
CA GLY A 102 23.21 7.18 -0.90
C GLY A 102 23.90 6.72 0.38
N ILE A 103 23.14 6.74 1.48
CA ILE A 103 23.60 6.34 2.82
C ILE A 103 23.68 4.81 2.89
N ARG A 104 24.80 4.28 3.41
CA ARG A 104 24.92 2.88 3.83
C ARG A 104 24.40 2.76 5.26
N GLU A 105 23.57 1.76 5.52
CA GLU A 105 23.04 1.47 6.87
C GLU A 105 24.18 1.28 7.88
N GLU A 106 25.20 0.51 7.49
CA GLU A 106 26.42 0.29 8.27
C GLU A 106 27.66 0.79 7.52
N GLN A 107 27.94 2.10 7.60
CA GLN A 107 28.96 2.77 6.79
C GLN A 107 30.39 2.19 6.95
N TYR A 108 30.72 1.70 8.15
CA TYR A 108 32.05 1.18 8.48
C TYR A 108 32.16 -0.35 8.39
N ASN A 109 31.07 -1.06 8.05
CA ASN A 109 31.09 -2.52 7.93
C ASN A 109 31.37 -2.95 6.49
N ASN A 110 32.63 -3.24 6.18
CA ASN A 110 33.05 -3.70 4.85
C ASN A 110 32.51 -5.10 4.47
N ARG A 111 31.93 -5.84 5.43
CA ARG A 111 31.30 -7.15 5.19
C ARG A 111 29.79 -7.06 5.01
N TYR A 112 29.20 -5.87 5.14
CA TYR A 112 27.77 -5.67 5.05
C TYR A 112 27.25 -6.11 3.68
N ARG A 113 26.31 -7.07 3.67
CA ARG A 113 25.74 -7.59 2.44
C ARG A 113 24.67 -6.65 1.92
N ASN A 114 25.00 -6.07 0.80
CA ASN A 114 24.15 -5.23 -0.01
C ASN A 114 22.80 -5.89 -0.42
N VAL A 115 21.67 -5.22 -0.16
CA VAL A 115 20.31 -5.63 -0.61
C VAL A 115 20.28 -5.80 -2.14
N PRO A 116 19.81 -6.93 -2.71
CA PRO A 116 19.69 -7.09 -4.15
C PRO A 116 18.81 -5.99 -4.79
N PRO A 117 19.22 -5.35 -5.89
CA PRO A 117 18.37 -4.34 -6.52
C PRO A 117 17.07 -4.91 -7.07
N LEU A 118 15.99 -4.12 -6.99
CA LEU A 118 14.64 -4.51 -7.42
C LEU A 118 14.59 -4.96 -8.89
N VAL A 119 15.30 -4.26 -9.77
CA VAL A 119 15.42 -4.66 -11.19
C VAL A 119 16.74 -5.39 -11.37
N PRO A 120 16.77 -6.68 -11.75
CA PRO A 120 18.01 -7.39 -11.98
C PRO A 120 18.73 -6.86 -13.23
N ARG A 121 20.06 -6.96 -13.24
CA ARG A 121 20.92 -6.35 -14.27
C ARG A 121 20.51 -6.66 -15.71
N TYR A 122 20.08 -7.90 -15.99
CA TYR A 122 19.71 -8.34 -17.34
C TYR A 122 18.37 -7.73 -17.84
N LEU A 123 17.58 -7.11 -16.97
CA LEU A 123 16.37 -6.34 -17.31
C LEU A 123 16.64 -4.83 -17.38
N ARG A 124 17.92 -4.42 -17.40
CA ARG A 124 18.32 -3.01 -17.50
C ARG A 124 18.93 -2.73 -18.85
N ALA A 125 18.43 -1.72 -19.56
CA ALA A 125 18.96 -1.29 -20.84
C ALA A 125 19.36 0.19 -20.83
N GLY A 126 20.41 0.50 -21.59
CA GLY A 126 20.87 1.87 -21.82
C GLY A 126 20.27 2.41 -23.12
N VAL A 127 19.68 3.59 -23.09
CA VAL A 127 19.18 4.32 -24.27
C VAL A 127 20.14 5.46 -24.64
N ARG A 128 20.31 5.71 -25.93
CA ARG A 128 21.19 6.78 -26.44
C ARG A 128 20.45 8.11 -26.36
N GLU A 129 20.68 8.85 -25.29
CA GLU A 129 20.14 10.18 -24.98
C GLU A 129 21.13 10.85 -24.00
N ARG A 130 21.02 12.16 -23.72
CA ARG A 130 21.93 12.87 -22.81
C ARG A 130 21.21 13.94 -22.01
#